data_AF-A0A2A3U0B4-F1
#
_entry.id   AF-A0A2A3U0B4-F1
#
_cell.length_a   1.000
_cell.length_b   1.000
_cell.length_c   1.000
_cell.angle_alpha   90.00
_cell.angle_beta   90.00
_cell.angle_gamma   90.00
#
_symmetry.space_group_name_H-M   'P 1'
#
loop_
_entity.id
_entity.type
_entity.pdbx_description
1 polymer ?
#
loop_
_entity_poly.entity_id
_entity_poly.type
_entity_poly.pdbx_seq_one_letter_code
_entity_poly.pdbx_strand_id
1 'polypeptide(L)'
;MIDEQAETKLILTRLAPLFTAQWHCQYRIDVINNPYGAAINFFLDIRRTHHRERSIPLHTVATQDLEVLERIVWGIRQETALTLNFVNFGHVRWPHSQRWIH
;
A
#
# COMPACT_ATOMS: atom_id res chain seq x y z
N MET A 1 -8.41 13.15 -13.70
CA MET A 1 -8.54 13.09 -12.24
C MET A 1 -8.53 11.62 -11.87
N ILE A 2 -7.69 11.20 -10.93
CA ILE A 2 -7.63 9.80 -10.49
C ILE A 2 -8.81 9.55 -9.57
N ASP A 3 -9.51 8.43 -9.78
CA ASP A 3 -10.63 8.02 -8.93
C ASP A 3 -10.09 7.18 -7.77
N GLU A 4 -9.95 7.81 -6.60
CA GLU A 4 -9.33 7.18 -5.44
C GLU A 4 -10.11 5.96 -4.93
N GLN A 5 -11.44 5.95 -5.13
CA GLN A 5 -12.30 4.83 -4.72
C GLN A 5 -12.12 3.63 -5.64
N ALA A 6 -12.04 3.86 -6.96
CA ALA A 6 -11.76 2.81 -7.93
C ALA A 6 -10.38 2.18 -7.70
N GLU A 7 -9.36 3.00 -7.46
CA GLU A 7 -7.99 2.55 -7.14
C GLU A 7 -7.95 1.70 -5.87
N THR A 8 -8.58 2.19 -4.80
CA THR A 8 -8.71 1.45 -3.53
C THR A 8 -9.39 0.10 -3.74
N LYS A 9 -10.51 0.08 -4.45
CA LYS A 9 -11.27 -1.14 -4.73
C LYS A 9 -10.44 -2.15 -5.53
N LEU A 10 -9.65 -1.68 -6.49
CA LEU A 10 -8.80 -2.54 -7.29
C LEU A 10 -7.68 -3.19 -6.45
N ILE A 11 -7.05 -2.42 -5.56
CA ILE A 11 -6.03 -2.93 -4.62
C ILE A 11 -6.64 -4.01 -3.72
N LEU A 12 -7.81 -3.75 -3.13
CA LEU A 12 -8.50 -4.69 -2.24
C LEU A 12 -8.95 -5.96 -2.97
N THR A 13 -9.46 -5.81 -4.19
CA THR A 13 -9.89 -6.95 -5.03
C THR A 13 -8.71 -7.88 -5.32
N ARG A 14 -7.52 -7.33 -5.59
CA ARG A 14 -6.30 -8.11 -5.83
C ARG A 14 -5.69 -8.68 -4.54
N LEU A 15 -5.86 -7.98 -3.42
CA LEU A 15 -5.41 -8.44 -2.11
C LEU A 15 -6.21 -9.64 -1.60
N ALA A 16 -7.53 -9.62 -1.78
CA ALA A 16 -8.46 -10.61 -1.22
C ALA A 16 -8.05 -12.09 -1.47
N PRO A 17 -7.71 -12.52 -2.71
CA PRO A 17 -7.30 -13.92 -2.95
C PRO A 17 -5.89 -14.25 -2.44
N LEU A 18 -5.06 -13.25 -2.14
CA LEU A 18 -3.66 -13.43 -1.70
C LEU A 18 -3.53 -13.48 -0.17
N PHE A 19 -4.48 -12.85 0.53
CA PHE A 19 -4.53 -12.90 1.97
C PHE A 19 -5.18 -14.21 2.43
N THR A 20 -4.47 -14.96 3.26
CA THR A 20 -5.00 -16.14 3.93
C THR A 20 -4.55 -16.10 5.38
N ALA A 21 -5.48 -16.19 6.32
CA ALA A 21 -5.13 -16.22 7.74
C ALA A 21 -4.34 -17.49 8.05
N GLN A 22 -3.01 -17.37 8.11
CA GLN A 22 -2.09 -18.49 8.32
C GLN A 22 -1.24 -18.21 9.55
N TRP A 23 -1.07 -19.25 10.38
CA TRP A 23 -0.23 -19.16 11.57
C TRP A 23 1.25 -18.99 11.17
N HIS A 24 2.00 -18.22 11.97
CA HIS A 24 3.39 -17.82 11.69
C HIS A 24 3.62 -17.12 10.34
N CYS A 25 2.60 -16.41 9.85
CA CYS A 25 2.69 -15.58 8.64
C CYS A 25 2.43 -14.11 8.99
N GLN A 26 3.35 -13.23 8.62
CA GLN A 26 3.16 -11.79 8.64
C GLN A 26 2.79 -11.31 7.25
N TYR A 27 1.77 -10.47 7.20
CA TYR A 27 1.29 -9.80 5.99
C TYR A 27 1.40 -8.29 6.18
N ARG A 28 1.95 -7.60 5.18
CA ARG A 28 2.06 -6.14 5.15
C ARG A 28 1.82 -5.64 3.74
N ILE A 29 1.28 -4.43 3.62
CA ILE A 29 1.20 -3.74 2.33
C ILE A 29 2.34 -2.74 2.27
N ASP A 30 3.25 -2.94 1.32
CA ASP A 30 4.33 -1.99 1.05
C ASP A 30 3.83 -0.98 0.00
N VAL A 31 3.83 0.29 0.40
CA VAL A 31 3.52 1.44 -0.44
C VAL A 31 4.85 2.08 -0.81
N ILE A 32 5.21 2.02 -2.08
CA ILE A 32 6.53 2.44 -2.56
C ILE A 32 6.36 3.64 -3.48
N ASN A 33 6.94 4.77 -3.09
CA ASN A 33 7.04 5.93 -3.96
C ASN A 33 8.09 5.66 -5.05
N ASN A 34 7.69 5.66 -6.32
CA ASN A 34 8.59 5.55 -7.46
C ASN A 34 8.76 6.92 -8.14
N PRO A 35 9.75 7.73 -7.73
CA PRO A 35 9.94 9.07 -8.28
C PRO A 35 10.29 9.07 -9.76
N TYR A 36 10.96 8.02 -10.25
CA TYR A 36 11.38 7.91 -11.65
C TYR A 36 10.24 7.54 -12.59
N GLY A 37 9.26 6.79 -12.10
CA GLY A 37 8.07 6.39 -12.87
C GLY A 37 6.87 7.33 -12.68
N ALA A 38 7.01 8.39 -11.88
CA ALA A 38 5.91 9.26 -11.47
C ALA A 38 4.67 8.49 -10.96
N ALA A 39 4.91 7.44 -10.17
CA ALA A 39 3.87 6.50 -9.74
C ALA A 39 4.13 6.01 -8.31
N ILE A 40 3.07 5.49 -7.69
CA ILE A 40 3.13 4.84 -6.38
C ILE A 40 2.72 3.38 -6.57
N ASN A 41 3.58 2.47 -6.12
CA ASN A 41 3.37 1.04 -6.25
C ASN A 41 2.90 0.44 -4.92
N PHE A 42 1.95 -0.46 -4.99
CA PHE A 42 1.43 -1.22 -3.86
C PHE A 42 1.81 -2.68 -4.03
N PHE A 43 2.43 -3.26 -3.00
CA PHE A 43 2.79 -4.66 -2.95
C PHE A 43 2.24 -5.31 -1.69
N LEU A 44 1.88 -6.58 -1.77
CA LEU A 44 1.68 -7.43 -0.60
C LEU A 44 3.01 -8.11 -0.27
N ASP A 45 3.57 -7.79 0.88
CA ASP A 45 4.69 -8.49 1.47
C ASP A 45 4.21 -9.62 2.38
N ILE A 46 4.75 -10.82 2.18
CA ILE A 46 4.41 -12.03 2.92
C ILE A 46 5.70 -12.61 3.52
N ARG A 47 5.76 -12.66 4.84
CA ARG A 47 6.89 -13.20 5.60
C ARG A 47 6.45 -14.40 6.42
N ARG A 48 7.06 -15.55 6.18
CA ARG A 48 6.81 -16.80 6.93
C ARG A 48 8.12 -17.30 7.51
N THR A 49 8.12 -17.74 8.75
CA THR A 49 9.32 -18.26 9.41
C THR A 49 9.89 -19.44 8.61
N HIS A 50 11.20 -19.44 8.36
CA HIS A 50 11.91 -20.45 7.54
C HIS A 50 11.53 -20.49 6.05
N HIS A 51 10.77 -19.52 5.55
CA HIS A 51 10.50 -19.38 4.12
C HIS A 51 11.09 -18.08 3.57
N ARG A 52 11.31 -18.04 2.26
CA ARG A 52 11.70 -16.81 1.58
C ARG A 52 10.55 -15.81 1.63
N GLU A 53 10.90 -14.57 1.92
CA GLU A 53 9.99 -13.43 1.77
C GLU A 53 9.48 -13.33 0.34
N ARG A 54 8.20 -13.00 0.20
CA ARG A 54 7.55 -12.86 -1.10
C ARG A 54 6.83 -11.52 -1.16
N SER A 55 7.26 -10.70 -2.10
CA SER A 55 6.56 -9.47 -2.48
C SER A 55 5.72 -9.71 -3.74
N ILE A 56 4.43 -9.43 -3.68
CA ILE A 56 3.48 -9.63 -4.79
C ILE A 56 2.91 -8.27 -5.21
N PRO A 57 3.02 -7.84 -6.47
CA PRO A 57 2.45 -6.57 -6.92
C PRO A 57 0.93 -6.60 -6.82
N LEU A 58 0.36 -5.63 -6.11
CA LEU A 58 -1.08 -5.40 -6.04
C LEU A 58 -1.48 -4.42 -7.14
N HIS A 59 -0.97 -3.20 -7.14
CA HIS A 59 -1.36 -2.19 -8.11
C HIS A 59 -0.32 -1.07 -8.23
N THR A 60 -0.38 -0.30 -9.32
CA THR A 60 0.45 0.88 -9.55
C THR A 60 -0.47 2.04 -9.88
N VAL A 61 -0.49 3.04 -9.01
CA VAL A 61 -1.26 4.28 -9.21
C VAL A 61 -0.33 5.29 -9.88
N ALA A 62 -0.67 5.73 -11.08
CA ALA A 62 0.13 6.67 -11.87
C ALA A 62 -0.02 8.11 -11.35
N THR A 63 0.46 8.37 -10.14
CA THR A 63 0.44 9.68 -9.49
C THR A 63 1.62 9.87 -8.54
N GLN A 64 1.92 11.14 -8.28
CA GLN A 64 2.78 11.59 -7.18
C GLN A 64 2.02 12.48 -6.18
N ASP A 65 0.73 12.67 -6.39
CA ASP A 65 -0.12 13.47 -5.52
C ASP A 65 -0.34 12.75 -4.19
N LEU A 66 0.17 13.34 -3.11
CA LEU A 66 0.04 12.81 -1.77
C LEU A 66 -1.39 12.91 -1.23
N GLU A 67 -2.21 13.82 -1.75
CA GLU A 67 -3.61 13.94 -1.34
C GLU A 67 -4.41 12.73 -1.83
N VAL A 68 -4.22 12.39 -3.12
CA VAL A 68 -4.76 11.17 -3.72
C VAL A 68 -4.27 9.94 -2.96
N LEU A 69 -2.97 9.85 -2.67
CA LEU A 69 -2.42 8.73 -1.91
C LEU A 69 -3.05 8.61 -0.52
N GLU A 70 -3.19 9.71 0.22
CA GLU A 70 -3.74 9.71 1.57
C GLU A 70 -5.17 9.16 1.59
N ARG A 71 -5.99 9.54 0.61
CA ARG A 71 -7.37 9.05 0.46
C ARG A 71 -7.41 7.55 0.16
N ILE A 72 -6.54 7.06 -0.74
CA ILE A 72 -6.43 5.62 -1.05
C ILE A 72 -6.00 4.84 0.20
N VAL A 73 -4.96 5.32 0.89
CA VAL A 73 -4.44 4.72 2.13
C VAL A 73 -5.53 4.65 3.20
N TRP A 74 -6.31 5.71 3.35
CA TRP A 74 -7.42 5.75 4.30
C TRP A 74 -8.47 4.70 3.95
N GLY A 75 -8.86 4.57 2.68
CA GLY A 75 -9.79 3.55 2.21
C GLY A 75 -9.30 2.11 2.47
N ILE A 76 -8.03 1.83 2.20
CA ILE A 76 -7.43 0.51 2.49
C ILE A 76 -7.48 0.18 4.00
N ARG A 77 -7.25 1.18 4.86
CA ARG A 77 -7.29 1.02 6.33
C ARG A 77 -8.70 0.77 6.86
N GLN A 78 -9.76 1.22 6.18
CA GLN A 78 -11.14 0.93 6.60
C GLN A 78 -11.52 -0.54 6.32
N GLU A 79 -10.97 -1.12 5.26
CA GLU A 79 -11.35 -2.45 4.77
C GLU A 79 -10.39 -3.57 5.23
N THR A 80 -9.22 -3.20 5.77
CA THR A 80 -8.20 -4.18 6.18
C THR A 80 -7.50 -3.77 7.48
N ALA A 81 -7.13 -4.77 8.28
CA ALA A 81 -6.28 -4.58 9.46
C ALA A 81 -4.78 -4.76 9.14
N LEU A 82 -4.40 -4.81 7.87
CA LEU A 82 -3.01 -5.02 7.48
C LEU A 82 -2.17 -3.77 7.77
N THR A 83 -0.93 -4.00 8.18
CA THR A 83 0.02 -2.90 8.35
C THR A 83 0.39 -2.34 6.97
N LEU A 84 0.44 -1.02 6.87
CA LEU A 84 0.95 -0.31 5.70
C LEU A 84 2.34 0.22 6.03
N ASN A 85 3.31 -0.05 5.17
CA ASN A 85 4.69 0.40 5.30
C ASN A 85 5.06 1.26 4.11
N PHE A 86 5.60 2.45 4.38
CA PHE A 86 5.85 3.47 3.38
C PHE A 86 7.34 3.54 3.05
N VAL A 87 7.69 3.29 1.80
CA VAL A 87 9.08 3.18 1.33
C VAL A 87 9.37 4.30 0.32
N ASN A 88 10.53 4.95 0.45
CA ASN A 88 11.01 6.04 -0.41
C ASN A 88 10.17 7.33 -0.37
N PHE A 89 9.46 7.60 0.74
CA PHE A 89 8.73 8.86 0.92
C PHE A 89 9.60 10.00 1.49
N GLY A 90 10.81 9.71 2.01
CA GLY A 90 11.70 10.73 2.56
C GLY A 90 11.08 11.47 3.76
N HIS A 91 11.32 12.78 3.86
CA HIS A 91 10.74 13.63 4.91
C HIS A 91 9.54 14.42 4.38
N VAL A 92 8.42 13.74 4.15
CA VAL A 92 7.17 14.38 3.71
C VAL A 92 6.05 14.17 4.74
N ARG A 93 5.06 15.05 4.71
CA ARG A 93 3.86 14.98 5.54
C ARG A 93 2.65 14.67 4.70
N TRP A 94 1.72 13.95 5.29
CA TRP A 94 0.38 13.77 4.76
C TRP A 94 -0.34 15.13 4.62
N PRO A 95 -0.92 15.47 3.46
CA PRO A 95 -1.57 16.76 3.23
C PRO A 95 -2.73 17.06 4.19
N HIS A 96 -3.58 16.08 4.48
CA HIS A 96 -4.75 16.28 5.35
C HIS A 96 -4.42 16.06 6.82
N SER A 97 -3.83 14.91 7.17
CA SER A 97 -3.55 14.61 8.59
C SER A 97 -2.35 15.34 9.15
N GLN A 98 -1.50 15.94 8.30
CA GLN A 98 -0.29 16.70 8.66
C GLN A 98 0.72 15.88 9.49
N ARG A 99 0.59 14.56 9.49
CA ARG A 99 1.50 13.62 10.14
C ARG A 99 2.66 13.29 9.20
N TRP A 100 3.82 13.01 9.79
CA TRP A 100 4.96 12.49 9.04
C TRP A 100 4.64 11.09 8.50
N ILE A 101 5.08 10.84 7.27
CA ILE A 101 5.06 9.49 6.70
C ILE A 101 6.25 8.73 7.29
N HIS A 102 5.98 7.57 7.90
CA HIS A 102 6.95 6.68 8.53
C HIS A 102 6.84 5.27 7.98
#